data_AF-A0A2V9WLR2-F1
#
_entry.id   AF-A0A2V9WLR2-F1
#
_cell.length_a   1.000
_cell.length_b   1.000
_cell.length_c   1.000
_cell.angle_alpha   90.00
_cell.angle_beta   90.00
_cell.angle_gamma   90.00
#
_symmetry.space_group_name_H-M   'P 1'
#
loop_
_entity.id
_entity.type
_entity.pdbx_description
1 polymer ?
#
loop_
_entity_poly.entity_id
_entity_poly.type
_entity_poly.pdbx_seq_one_letter_code
_entity_poly.pdbx_strand_id
1 'polypeptide(L)'
;MEEKTVKPNSLQQLYVEQLRDLSDGEQQIIKALPEMIEAATSSGLKQALTEHLDVTKVRATRLENIFTTLGEKPKGEKCGSSLPGRVYSQFGPQ
;
A
#
# COMPACT_ATOMS: atom_id res chain seq x y z
N MET A 1 6.72 -20.25 11.48
CA MET A 1 6.46 -18.92 10.88
C MET A 1 7.32 -18.85 9.64
N GLU A 2 6.70 -18.96 8.46
CA GLU A 2 7.42 -19.13 7.21
C GLU A 2 7.85 -17.76 6.67
N GLU A 3 9.12 -17.43 6.87
CA GLU A 3 9.80 -16.30 6.27
C GLU A 3 9.87 -16.53 4.75
N LYS A 4 8.91 -15.98 4.00
CA LYS A 4 8.97 -15.96 2.53
C LYS A 4 10.05 -14.96 2.11
N THR A 5 11.28 -15.45 2.02
CA THR A 5 12.38 -14.76 1.33
C THR A 5 12.12 -14.77 -0.18
N VAL A 6 11.21 -13.90 -0.65
CA VAL A 6 11.15 -13.58 -2.07
C VAL A 6 12.42 -12.80 -2.37
N LYS A 7 13.43 -13.44 -2.96
CA LYS A 7 14.54 -12.71 -3.58
C LYS A 7 13.94 -11.98 -4.78
N PRO A 8 13.82 -10.64 -4.75
CA PRO A 8 13.28 -9.93 -5.90
C PRO A 8 14.30 -10.11 -7.02
N ASN A 9 13.93 -10.83 -8.08
CA ASN A 9 14.79 -11.05 -9.23
C ASN A 9 14.90 -9.77 -10.09
N SER A 10 14.18 -8.70 -9.73
CA SER A 10 14.22 -7.37 -10.34
C SER A 10 13.80 -6.25 -9.36
N LEU A 11 14.27 -5.03 -9.57
CA LEU A 11 13.85 -3.84 -8.81
C LEU A 11 12.35 -3.59 -8.88
N GLN A 12 11.72 -3.94 -10.01
CA GLN A 12 10.28 -3.81 -10.20
C GLN A 12 9.50 -4.74 -9.26
N GLN A 13 9.95 -5.97 -9.06
CA GLN A 13 9.35 -6.89 -8.11
C GLN A 13 9.47 -6.38 -6.67
N LEU A 14 10.65 -5.89 -6.28
CA LEU A 14 10.85 -5.28 -4.96
C LEU A 14 9.92 -4.09 -4.77
N TYR A 15 9.78 -3.22 -5.79
CA TYR A 15 8.89 -2.06 -5.72
C TYR A 15 7.43 -2.46 -5.48
N VAL A 16 6.90 -3.44 -6.22
CA VAL A 16 5.52 -3.93 -6.05
C VAL A 16 5.32 -4.60 -4.70
N GLU A 17 6.30 -5.37 -4.22
CA GLU A 17 6.25 -6.02 -2.91
C GLU A 17 6.22 -5.00 -1.76
N GLN A 18 7.10 -4.00 -1.81
CA GLN A 18 7.12 -2.93 -0.81
C GLN A 18 5.83 -2.10 -0.82
N LEU A 19 5.23 -1.85 -2.00
CA LEU A 19 3.93 -1.20 -2.07
C LEU A 19 2.81 -2.04 -1.43
N ARG A 20 2.88 -3.37 -1.54
CA ARG A 20 1.91 -4.27 -0.89
C ARG A 20 2.07 -4.26 0.62
N ASP A 21 3.30 -4.33 1.11
CA ASP A 21 3.59 -4.26 2.54
C ASP A 21 3.15 -2.92 3.13
N LEU A 22 3.36 -1.82 2.40
CA LEU A 22 2.86 -0.51 2.79
C LEU A 22 1.33 -0.47 2.84
N SER A 23 0.65 -1.01 1.82
CA SER A 23 -0.81 -1.10 1.79
C SER A 23 -1.38 -1.93 2.93
N ASP A 24 -0.74 -3.07 3.25
CA ASP A 24 -1.11 -3.92 4.38
C ASP A 24 -0.92 -3.17 5.71
N GLY A 25 0.16 -2.40 5.84
CA GLY A 25 0.42 -1.53 6.99
C GLY A 25 -0.63 -0.44 7.19
N GLU A 26 -1.01 0.29 6.14
CA GLU A 26 -2.04 1.33 6.20
C GLU A 26 -3.40 0.73 6.64
N GLN A 27 -3.76 -0.45 6.13
CA GLN A 27 -4.98 -1.15 6.54
C GLN A 27 -4.96 -1.60 8.01
N GLN A 28 -3.79 -2.01 8.51
CA GLN A 28 -3.62 -2.34 9.94
C GLN A 28 -3.77 -1.08 10.81
N ILE A 29 -3.18 0.04 10.40
CA ILE A 29 -3.28 1.33 11.10
C ILE A 29 -4.75 1.79 11.15
N ILE A 30 -5.50 1.70 10.04
CA ILE A 30 -6.93 2.06 9.99
C ILE A 30 -7.74 1.25 11.01
N LYS A 31 -7.39 -0.02 11.23
CA LYS A 31 -8.08 -0.89 12.20
C LYS A 31 -7.66 -0.60 13.65
N ALA A 32 -6.40 -0.26 13.88
CA ALA A 32 -5.86 -0.03 15.23
C ALA A 32 -6.15 1.38 15.78
N LEU A 33 -6.18 2.40 14.91
CA LEU A 33 -6.38 3.80 15.32
C LEU A 33 -7.69 4.05 16.10
N PRO A 34 -8.85 3.46 15.76
CA PRO A 34 -10.07 3.60 16.55
C PRO A 34 -9.90 3.17 18.01
N GLU A 35 -9.23 2.04 18.26
CA GLU A 35 -8.97 1.55 19.62
C GLU A 35 -8.07 2.53 20.41
N MET A 36 -7.08 3.12 19.73
CA MET A 36 -6.20 4.13 20.32
C MET A 36 -6.92 5.46 20.62
N ILE A 37 -7.87 5.86 19.77
CA ILE A 37 -8.70 7.05 19.98
C ILE A 37 -9.59 6.87 21.21
N GLU A 38 -10.21 5.70 21.36
CA GLU A 38 -11.06 5.38 22.52
C GLU A 38 -10.24 5.33 23.81
N ALA A 39 -9.04 4.74 23.77
CA ALA A 39 -8.15 4.64 24.92
C ALA A 39 -7.49 5.97 25.32
N ALA A 40 -7.41 6.95 24.40
CA ALA A 40 -6.80 8.24 24.70
C ALA A 40 -7.63 9.02 25.75
N THR A 41 -6.98 9.63 26.72
CA THR A 41 -7.66 10.44 27.76
C THR A 41 -7.61 11.94 27.44
N SER A 42 -6.61 12.37 26.66
CA SER A 42 -6.44 13.77 26.23
C SER A 42 -7.28 14.07 24.99
N SER A 43 -8.07 15.15 25.06
CA SER A 43 -8.88 15.62 23.92
C SER A 43 -8.03 15.99 22.70
N GLY A 44 -6.88 16.61 22.91
CA GLY A 44 -5.96 16.97 21.81
C GLY A 44 -5.37 15.72 21.12
N LEU A 45 -5.09 14.67 21.89
CA LEU A 45 -4.60 13.41 21.33
C LEU A 45 -5.70 12.68 20.54
N LYS A 46 -6.93 12.66 21.04
CA LYS A 46 -8.09 12.10 20.30
C LYS A 46 -8.28 12.79 18.96
N GLN A 47 -8.24 14.12 18.95
CA GLN A 47 -8.39 14.91 17.72
C GLN A 47 -7.27 14.60 16.73
N ALA A 48 -6.01 14.61 17.17
CA ALA A 48 -4.87 14.31 16.31
C ALA A 48 -4.94 12.89 15.70
N LEU A 49 -5.33 11.89 16.50
CA LEU A 49 -5.51 10.51 16.01
C LEU A 49 -6.70 10.37 15.05
N THR A 50 -7.78 11.12 15.29
CA THR A 50 -8.96 11.14 14.39
C THR A 50 -8.60 11.77 13.04
N GLU A 51 -7.91 12.91 13.05
CA GLU A 51 -7.42 13.54 11.84
C GLU A 51 -6.44 12.62 11.09
N HIS A 52 -5.54 11.96 11.83
CA HIS A 52 -4.62 11.00 11.25
C HIS A 52 -5.35 9.82 10.59
N LEU A 53 -6.42 9.30 11.20
CA LEU A 53 -7.22 8.22 10.63
C LEU A 53 -7.78 8.59 9.24
N ASP A 54 -8.26 9.82 9.08
CA ASP A 54 -8.79 10.27 7.78
C ASP A 54 -7.67 10.44 6.75
N VAL A 55 -6.52 10.96 7.15
CA VAL A 55 -5.33 11.02 6.28
C VAL A 55 -4.91 9.61 5.84
N THR A 56 -4.87 8.64 6.75
CA THR A 56 -4.49 7.24 6.50
C THR A 56 -5.46 6.56 5.53
N LYS A 57 -6.78 6.79 5.65
CA LYS A 57 -7.76 6.31 4.66
C LYS A 57 -7.48 6.84 3.26
N VAL A 58 -7.16 8.13 3.14
CA VAL A 58 -6.80 8.74 1.85
C VAL A 58 -5.51 8.13 1.29
N ARG A 59 -4.51 7.83 2.14
CA ARG A 59 -3.29 7.13 1.70
C ARG A 59 -3.60 5.74 1.15
N ALA A 60 -4.45 4.97 1.82
CA ALA A 60 -4.87 3.65 1.36
C ALA A 60 -5.51 3.72 -0.05
N THR A 61 -6.43 4.66 -0.28
CA THR A 61 -7.04 4.86 -1.61
C THR A 61 -6.01 5.31 -2.66
N ARG A 62 -5.02 6.13 -2.29
CA ARG A 62 -3.94 6.51 -3.22
C ARG A 62 -3.09 5.30 -3.62
N LEU A 63 -2.82 4.38 -2.70
CA LEU A 63 -2.09 3.14 -3.01
C LEU A 63 -2.89 2.26 -3.97
N GLU A 64 -4.20 2.15 -3.82
CA GLU A 64 -5.08 1.44 -4.77
C GLU A 64 -5.00 2.03 -6.20
N ASN A 65 -4.95 3.37 -6.31
CA ASN A 65 -4.77 4.04 -7.59
C ASN A 65 -3.39 3.78 -8.21
N ILE A 66 -2.34 3.71 -7.39
CA ILE A 66 -0.98 3.37 -7.84
C ILE A 66 -0.94 1.94 -8.38
N PHE A 67 -1.55 0.98 -7.68
CA PHE A 67 -1.69 -0.40 -8.18
C PHE A 67 -2.41 -0.46 -9.53
N THR A 68 -3.51 0.29 -9.67
CA THR A 68 -4.25 0.40 -10.94
C THR A 68 -3.37 0.96 -12.07
N THR A 69 -2.57 1.98 -11.77
CA THR A 69 -1.64 2.60 -12.75
C THR A 69 -0.50 1.65 -13.14
N LEU A 70 -0.05 0.81 -12.21
CA LEU A 70 0.97 -0.20 -12.46
C LEU A 70 0.43 -1.43 -13.21
N GLY A 71 -0.90 -1.54 -13.40
CA GLY A 71 -1.53 -2.74 -13.96
C GLY A 71 -1.40 -3.97 -13.05
N GLU A 72 -1.04 -3.77 -11.79
CA GLU A 72 -0.81 -4.80 -10.78
C GLU A 72 -1.98 -4.82 -9.81
N LYS A 73 -2.50 -6.00 -9.46
CA LYS A 73 -3.63 -6.08 -8.51
C LYS A 73 -3.14 -5.95 -7.07
N PRO A 74 -3.84 -5.19 -6.20
CA PRO A 74 -3.65 -5.27 -4.76
C PRO A 74 -4.02 -6.69 -4.31
N LYS A 75 -3.00 -7.46 -3.92
CA LYS A 75 -2.95 -8.84 -3.40
C LYS A 75 -4.24 -9.68 -3.53
N GLY A 76 -4.22 -10.66 -4.44
CA GLY A 76 -5.28 -11.68 -4.59
C GLY A 76 -4.98 -12.81 -5.57
N GLU A 77 -4.08 -12.64 -6.54
CA GLU A 77 -3.69 -13.71 -7.45
C GLU A 77 -2.22 -14.06 -7.31
N LYS A 78 -1.95 -15.35 -7.08
CA LYS A 78 -0.63 -15.95 -7.26
C LYS A 78 -0.21 -15.72 -8.71
N CYS A 79 0.56 -14.67 -8.99
CA CYS A 79 1.16 -14.50 -10.31
C CYS A 79 2.38 -15.41 -10.39
N GLY A 80 2.17 -16.62 -10.90
CA GLY A 80 3.22 -17.31 -11.65
C GLY A 80 3.62 -16.41 -12.79
N SER A 81 4.92 -16.14 -12.89
CA SER A 81 5.55 -15.33 -13.93
C SER A 81 4.88 -15.48 -15.30
N SER A 82 4.23 -14.41 -15.77
CA SER A 82 4.11 -14.10 -17.19
C SER A 82 3.83 -12.62 -17.33
N LEU A 83 4.87 -11.85 -17.68
CA LEU A 83 4.72 -10.49 -18.20
C LEU A 83 4.07 -10.58 -19.58
N PRO A 84 3.02 -9.79 -19.88
CA PRO A 84 2.80 -9.33 -21.23
C PRO A 84 3.00 -7.81 -21.28
N GLY A 85 4.01 -7.42 -22.05
CA GLY A 85 3.86 -6.38 -23.07
C GLY A 85 3.55 -4.95 -22.61
N ARG A 86 4.62 -4.14 -22.59
CA ARG A 86 4.72 -2.88 -23.32
C ARG A 86 3.65 -1.80 -23.00
N VAL A 87 3.98 -0.91 -22.06
CA VAL A 87 3.41 0.46 -22.01
C VAL A 87 4.52 1.50 -21.77
N TYR A 88 5.49 1.57 -22.68
CA TYR A 88 6.34 2.76 -22.83
C TYR A 88 6.35 3.15 -24.31
N SER A 89 5.28 3.82 -24.75
CA SER A 89 5.23 4.47 -26.06
C SER A 89 4.66 5.90 -26.02
N GLN A 90 4.44 6.48 -24.83
CA GLN A 90 3.84 7.82 -24.72
C GLN A 90 4.81 8.93 -24.26
N PHE A 91 6.05 8.60 -23.89
CA PHE A 91 7.05 9.60 -23.54
C PHE A 91 8.29 9.46 -24.41
N GLY A 92 8.23 10.06 -25.60
CA GLY A 92 9.42 10.45 -26.34
C GLY A 92 9.96 11.80 -25.82
N PRO A 93 11.26 12.09 -25.99
CA PRO A 93 11.82 13.39 -25.62
C PRO A 93 11.28 14.47 -26.56
N GLN A 94 10.94 15.64 -25.98
CA GLN A 94 10.60 16.86 -26.73
C GLN A 94 11.82 17.34 -27.53
#